data_AF-A0A9E3FZA1-F1
#
_entry.id   AF-A0A9E3FZA1-F1
#
_cell.length_a   1.000
_cell.length_b   1.000
_cell.length_c   1.000
_cell.angle_alpha   90.00
_cell.angle_beta   90.00
_cell.angle_gamma   90.00
#
_symmetry.space_group_name_H-M   'P 1'
#
loop_
_entity.id
_entity.type
_entity.pdbx_description
1 polymer ?
#
loop_
_entity_poly.entity_id
_entity_poly.type
_entity_poly.pdbx_seq_one_letter_code
_entity_poly.pdbx_strand_id
1 'polypeptide(L)'
;MKFASVIFMAFAVSSIPLAPQARAASSTFDGPWAVTLYTPEYKDPTGVVARAYTFQFPAQVKDGVLHGEHGTRGQPAWLALDGKIQQNGSATLHARGITGREEYNLGHVKTGRPYEYDVNAHFAGREGSGRRVGGRIGNFTFVKS
;
A
#
# COMPACT_ATOMS: atom_id res chain seq x y z
N MET A 1 -72.33 35.64 7.13
CA MET A 1 -71.26 35.54 6.11
C MET A 1 -69.92 35.84 6.77
N LYS A 2 -69.04 34.83 6.89
CA LYS A 2 -67.58 34.85 6.62
C LYS A 2 -66.93 33.65 7.31
N PHE A 3 -66.49 32.71 6.46
CA PHE A 3 -65.72 31.52 6.77
C PHE A 3 -64.21 31.83 6.83
N ALA A 4 -63.48 30.81 7.28
CA ALA A 4 -62.07 30.47 7.00
C ALA A 4 -61.06 30.93 8.07
N SER A 5 -60.03 30.17 8.42
CA SER A 5 -59.67 28.76 8.17
C SER A 5 -58.47 28.50 9.09
N VAL A 6 -58.47 27.38 9.82
CA VAL A 6 -57.32 26.95 10.63
C VAL A 6 -56.34 26.22 9.71
N ILE A 7 -55.15 26.77 9.53
CA ILE A 7 -54.05 26.12 8.82
C ILE A 7 -53.34 25.18 9.81
N PHE A 8 -53.54 23.87 9.66
CA PHE A 8 -52.71 22.86 10.31
C PHE A 8 -51.42 22.69 9.50
N MET A 9 -50.31 23.19 10.03
CA MET A 9 -48.99 22.99 9.46
C MET A 9 -48.39 21.71 10.10
N ALA A 10 -48.49 20.60 9.37
CA ALA A 10 -47.90 19.32 9.78
C ALA A 10 -46.38 19.34 9.55
N PHE A 11 -45.61 19.35 10.64
CA PHE A 11 -44.17 19.10 10.59
C PHE A 11 -43.91 17.60 10.44
N ALA A 12 -43.54 17.16 9.24
CA ALA A 12 -43.06 15.81 9.02
C ALA A 12 -41.63 15.69 9.56
N VAL A 13 -41.47 15.06 10.72
CA VAL A 13 -40.16 14.71 11.28
C VAL A 13 -39.62 13.51 10.49
N SER A 14 -38.64 13.77 9.61
CA SER A 14 -37.97 12.73 8.84
C SER A 14 -36.84 12.12 9.68
N SER A 15 -37.07 10.94 10.22
CA SER A 15 -36.06 10.16 10.94
C SER A 15 -35.06 9.58 9.95
N ILE A 16 -33.83 10.09 9.89
CA ILE A 16 -32.74 9.47 9.12
C ILE A 16 -32.36 8.17 9.83
N PRO A 17 -32.53 6.98 9.21
CA PRO A 17 -32.06 5.75 9.81
C PRO A 17 -30.52 5.78 9.83
N LEU A 18 -29.94 5.78 11.03
CA LEU A 18 -28.51 5.62 11.22
C LEU A 18 -28.17 4.16 10.88
N ALA A 19 -27.73 3.92 9.64
CA ALA A 19 -27.25 2.62 9.22
C ALA A 19 -26.06 2.22 10.13
N PRO A 20 -26.03 0.99 10.68
CA PRO A 20 -24.89 0.55 11.47
C PRO A 20 -23.65 0.59 10.57
N GLN A 21 -22.69 1.45 10.93
CA GLN A 21 -21.35 1.42 10.38
C GLN A 21 -20.77 0.04 10.73
N ALA A 22 -20.75 -0.86 9.75
CA ALA A 22 -20.05 -2.12 9.89
C ALA A 22 -18.59 -1.79 10.19
N ARG A 23 -18.17 -1.93 11.45
CA ARG A 23 -16.75 -1.97 11.80
C ARG A 23 -16.18 -3.13 11.00
N ALA A 24 -15.27 -2.85 10.07
CA ALA A 24 -14.48 -3.88 9.45
C ALA A 24 -13.86 -4.71 10.58
N ALA A 25 -14.05 -6.03 10.53
CA ALA A 25 -13.46 -6.92 11.53
C ALA A 25 -11.94 -6.75 11.45
N SER A 26 -11.30 -6.56 12.60
CA SER A 26 -9.84 -6.48 12.67
C SER A 26 -9.24 -7.74 12.05
N SER A 27 -8.33 -7.58 11.09
CA SER A 27 -7.65 -8.72 10.49
C SER A 27 -6.61 -9.25 11.49
N THR A 28 -6.31 -10.55 11.45
CA THR A 28 -5.24 -11.16 12.25
C THR A 28 -3.87 -10.52 11.98
N PHE A 29 -3.72 -9.88 10.82
CA PHE A 29 -2.50 -9.21 10.39
C PHE A 29 -2.44 -7.73 10.77
N ASP A 30 -3.51 -7.15 11.33
CA ASP A 30 -3.55 -5.73 11.72
C ASP A 30 -2.46 -5.38 12.73
N GLY A 31 -1.88 -4.20 12.59
CA GLY A 31 -0.82 -3.71 13.44
C GLY A 31 0.39 -3.18 12.66
N PRO A 32 1.42 -2.71 13.38
CA PRO A 32 2.67 -2.25 12.80
C PRO A 32 3.53 -3.40 12.29
N TRP A 33 4.23 -3.15 11.18
CA TRP A 33 5.17 -4.07 10.54
C TRP A 33 6.44 -3.34 10.15
N ALA A 34 7.57 -4.03 10.23
CA ALA A 34 8.83 -3.62 9.61
C ALA A 34 8.94 -4.31 8.25
N VAL A 35 9.30 -3.56 7.21
CA VAL A 35 9.51 -4.05 5.85
C VAL A 35 10.98 -3.94 5.49
N THR A 36 11.55 -5.01 4.93
CA THR A 36 12.85 -4.96 4.25
C THR A 36 12.66 -5.33 2.79
N LEU A 37 13.01 -4.43 1.88
CA LEU A 37 13.15 -4.70 0.46
C LEU A 37 14.63 -4.84 0.13
N TYR A 38 15.05 -6.04 -0.26
CA TYR A 38 16.38 -6.30 -0.81
C TYR A 38 16.30 -6.51 -2.32
N THR A 39 17.14 -5.80 -3.05
CA THR A 39 17.32 -5.99 -4.49
C THR A 39 18.80 -6.24 -4.76
N PRO A 40 19.17 -7.41 -5.30
CA PRO A 40 20.55 -7.70 -5.66
C PRO A 40 20.99 -6.87 -6.88
N GLU A 41 22.30 -6.87 -7.12
CA GLU A 41 22.86 -6.33 -8.35
C GLU A 41 22.27 -7.07 -9.55
N TYR A 42 22.01 -6.31 -10.62
CA TYR A 42 21.53 -6.85 -11.88
C TYR A 42 22.36 -6.30 -13.03
N LYS A 43 22.95 -7.21 -13.80
CA LYS A 43 23.62 -6.91 -15.06
C LYS A 43 22.69 -7.29 -16.21
N ASP A 44 22.33 -6.32 -17.03
CA ASP A 44 21.50 -6.59 -18.21
C ASP A 44 22.33 -7.20 -19.37
N PRO A 45 21.68 -7.72 -20.43
CA PRO A 45 22.37 -8.34 -21.56
C PRO A 45 23.31 -7.40 -22.34
N THR A 46 23.14 -6.09 -22.22
CA THR A 46 24.02 -5.08 -22.86
C THR A 46 25.26 -4.76 -22.03
N GLY A 47 25.29 -5.25 -20.78
CA GLY A 47 26.41 -5.07 -19.85
C GLY A 47 26.21 -3.93 -18.85
N VAL A 48 25.07 -3.24 -18.88
CA VAL A 48 24.76 -2.18 -17.91
C VAL A 48 24.43 -2.81 -16.56
N VAL A 49 25.05 -2.29 -15.51
CA VAL A 49 24.90 -2.79 -14.13
C VAL A 49 24.04 -1.83 -13.32
N ALA A 50 22.91 -2.33 -12.81
CA ALA A 50 22.13 -1.67 -11.78
C ALA A 50 22.55 -2.22 -10.41
N ARG A 51 23.10 -1.34 -9.56
CA ARG A 51 23.65 -1.72 -8.24
C ARG A 51 22.59 -2.30 -7.30
N ALA A 52 23.07 -3.14 -6.38
CA ALA A 52 22.27 -3.66 -5.28
C ALA A 52 21.85 -2.55 -4.30
N TYR A 53 20.71 -2.72 -3.63
CA TYR A 53 20.28 -1.87 -2.54
C TYR A 53 19.36 -2.60 -1.57
N THR A 54 19.23 -2.05 -0.37
CA THR A 54 18.28 -2.47 0.65
C THR A 54 17.52 -1.25 1.16
N PHE A 55 16.19 -1.33 1.19
CA PHE A 55 15.34 -0.38 1.90
C PHE A 55 14.74 -1.03 3.13
N GLN A 56 14.73 -0.29 4.23
CA GLN A 56 14.03 -0.63 5.45
C GLN A 56 13.06 0.49 5.77
N PHE A 57 11.81 0.14 6.03
CA PHE A 57 10.76 1.12 6.29
C PHE A 57 9.59 0.53 7.07
N PRO A 58 8.85 1.35 7.84
CA PRO A 58 7.67 0.89 8.55
C PRO A 58 6.47 0.75 7.60
N ALA A 59 5.58 -0.17 7.95
CA ALA A 59 4.25 -0.32 7.38
C ALA A 59 3.22 -0.48 8.49
N GLN A 60 1.97 -0.15 8.17
CA GLN A 60 0.82 -0.38 9.02
C GLN A 60 -0.18 -1.25 8.25
N VAL A 61 -0.67 -2.30 8.90
CA VAL A 61 -1.85 -3.01 8.43
C VAL A 61 -3.05 -2.52 9.25
N LYS A 62 -4.09 -2.06 8.57
CA LYS A 62 -5.34 -1.63 9.17
C LYS A 62 -6.49 -2.18 8.36
N ASP A 63 -7.44 -2.84 9.02
CA ASP A 63 -8.60 -3.46 8.38
C ASP A 63 -8.17 -4.42 7.23
N GLY A 64 -7.05 -5.12 7.44
CA GLY A 64 -6.43 -6.03 6.46
C GLY A 64 -5.74 -5.35 5.27
N VAL A 65 -5.61 -4.02 5.25
CA VAL A 65 -4.90 -3.28 4.19
C VAL A 65 -3.55 -2.82 4.71
N LEU A 66 -2.49 -3.27 4.04
CA LEU A 66 -1.11 -2.83 4.27
C LEU A 66 -0.87 -1.51 3.56
N HIS A 67 -0.24 -0.57 4.27
CA HIS A 67 0.37 0.64 3.71
C HIS A 67 1.73 0.88 4.36
N GLY A 68 2.78 1.07 3.58
CA GLY A 68 4.10 1.47 4.06
C GLY A 68 4.84 2.33 3.07
N GLU A 69 5.72 3.21 3.55
CA GLU A 69 6.49 4.11 2.70
C GLU A 69 7.97 4.18 3.09
N HIS A 70 8.83 4.21 2.07
CA HIS A 70 10.24 4.55 2.18
C HIS A 70 10.49 5.93 1.58
N GLY A 71 11.30 6.75 2.26
CA GLY A 71 11.67 8.08 1.80
C GLY A 71 10.57 9.12 1.99
N THR A 72 10.67 10.25 1.27
CA THR A 72 9.72 11.36 1.36
C THR A 72 8.81 11.39 0.14
N ARG A 73 7.49 11.31 0.35
CA ARG A 73 6.51 11.31 -0.74
C ARG A 73 6.74 12.45 -1.74
N GLY A 74 6.75 12.09 -3.03
CA GLY A 74 6.97 13.02 -4.14
C GLY A 74 8.44 13.36 -4.42
N GLN A 75 9.39 12.92 -3.59
CA GLN A 75 10.82 13.12 -3.83
C GLN A 75 11.45 11.90 -4.51
N PRO A 76 12.60 12.08 -5.21
CA PRO A 76 13.40 10.96 -5.68
C PRO A 76 13.71 9.94 -4.58
N ALA A 77 13.78 8.66 -4.97
CA ALA A 77 13.95 7.51 -4.08
C ALA A 77 12.77 7.25 -3.11
N TRP A 78 11.60 7.83 -3.35
CA TRP A 78 10.38 7.46 -2.63
C TRP A 78 9.76 6.17 -3.17
N LEU A 79 9.20 5.37 -2.27
CA LEU A 79 8.39 4.19 -2.57
C LEU A 79 7.22 4.10 -1.58
N ALA A 80 6.03 3.81 -2.09
CA ALA A 80 4.89 3.32 -1.32
C ALA A 80 4.59 1.87 -1.69
N LEU A 81 4.14 1.09 -0.71
CA LEU A 81 3.69 -0.28 -0.87
C LEU A 81 2.29 -0.41 -0.24
N ASP A 82 1.32 -0.79 -1.06
CA ASP A 82 -0.09 -0.88 -0.67
C ASP A 82 -0.70 -2.21 -1.05
N GLY A 83 -1.63 -2.74 -0.26
CA GLY A 83 -2.46 -3.85 -0.75
C GLY A 83 -3.25 -4.55 0.34
N LYS A 84 -4.29 -5.27 -0.08
CA LYS A 84 -5.13 -6.05 0.83
C LYS A 84 -4.48 -7.41 1.10
N ILE A 85 -4.32 -7.73 2.37
CA ILE A 85 -3.98 -9.06 2.85
C ILE A 85 -5.29 -9.84 3.02
N GLN A 86 -5.41 -10.94 2.29
CA GLN A 86 -6.57 -11.82 2.38
C GLN A 86 -6.54 -12.61 3.70
N GLN A 87 -7.67 -13.20 4.08
CA GLN A 87 -7.78 -13.98 5.33
C GLN A 87 -6.78 -15.15 5.38
N ASN A 88 -6.43 -15.73 4.22
CA ASN A 88 -5.44 -16.81 4.11
C ASN A 88 -3.99 -16.30 4.07
N GLY A 89 -3.74 -15.00 4.28
CA GLY A 89 -2.41 -14.39 4.28
C GLY A 89 -1.87 -14.05 2.89
N SER A 90 -2.51 -14.46 1.79
CA SER A 90 -2.08 -14.05 0.44
C SER A 90 -2.35 -12.57 0.20
N ALA A 91 -1.46 -11.92 -0.55
CA ALA A 91 -1.63 -10.53 -0.97
C ALA A 91 -0.94 -10.29 -2.32
N THR A 92 -1.58 -9.48 -3.17
CA THR A 92 -0.90 -8.75 -4.24
C THR A 92 -0.73 -7.32 -3.72
N LEU A 93 0.51 -6.92 -3.51
CA LEU A 93 0.84 -5.56 -3.09
C LEU A 93 1.31 -4.76 -4.30
N HIS A 94 0.90 -3.51 -4.39
CA HIS A 94 1.27 -2.59 -5.43
C HIS A 94 2.34 -1.63 -4.90
N ALA A 95 3.52 -1.66 -5.52
CA ALA A 95 4.57 -0.71 -5.26
C ALA A 95 4.48 0.44 -6.26
N ARG A 96 4.51 1.68 -5.77
CA ARG A 96 4.62 2.89 -6.59
C ARG A 96 5.77 3.73 -6.07
N GLY A 97 6.54 4.37 -6.94
CA GLY A 97 7.67 5.16 -6.48
C GLY A 97 8.22 6.12 -7.52
N ILE A 98 9.29 6.80 -7.12
CA ILE A 98 10.04 7.75 -7.93
C ILE A 98 11.50 7.31 -7.91
N THR A 99 12.10 7.13 -9.08
CA THR A 99 13.49 6.66 -9.20
C THR A 99 14.46 7.57 -8.46
N GLY A 100 15.43 6.94 -7.79
CA GLY A 100 16.54 7.62 -7.11
C GLY A 100 17.74 7.79 -8.04
N ARG A 101 18.93 7.64 -7.48
CA ARG A 101 20.22 7.68 -8.20
C ARG A 101 20.26 6.67 -9.35
N GLU A 102 20.72 7.13 -10.51
CA GLU A 102 20.66 6.41 -11.79
C GLU A 102 21.37 5.04 -11.76
N GLU A 103 22.51 4.94 -11.09
CA GLU A 103 23.32 3.73 -11.00
C GLU A 103 22.63 2.58 -10.24
N TYR A 104 21.57 2.88 -9.50
CA TYR A 104 20.73 1.87 -8.86
C TYR A 104 19.53 1.50 -9.71
N ASN A 105 19.15 2.27 -10.72
CA ASN A 105 17.92 2.05 -11.47
C ASN A 105 18.15 1.02 -12.59
N LEU A 106 17.14 0.17 -12.83
CA LEU A 106 17.16 -0.78 -13.95
C LEU A 106 17.32 -0.01 -15.27
N GLY A 107 18.32 -0.37 -16.09
CA GLY A 107 18.62 0.32 -17.35
C GLY A 107 19.08 1.77 -17.19
N HIS A 108 19.57 2.17 -16.00
CA HIS A 108 20.03 3.54 -15.72
C HIS A 108 18.96 4.60 -16.06
N VAL A 109 17.70 4.29 -15.73
CA VAL A 109 16.64 5.28 -15.81
C VAL A 109 17.02 6.49 -14.95
N LYS A 110 16.88 7.70 -15.50
CA LYS A 110 17.21 8.95 -14.81
C LYS A 110 16.44 9.09 -13.50
N THR A 111 17.01 9.85 -12.55
CA THR A 111 16.36 10.22 -11.29
C THR A 111 15.05 10.99 -11.53
N GLY A 112 14.07 10.80 -10.64
CA GLY A 112 12.81 11.56 -10.68
C GLY A 112 11.74 11.00 -11.61
N ARG A 113 11.89 9.77 -12.11
CA ARG A 113 10.90 9.10 -12.98
C ARG A 113 9.95 8.24 -12.16
N PRO A 114 8.63 8.30 -12.41
CA PRO A 114 7.69 7.42 -11.74
C PRO A 114 7.91 5.97 -12.18
N TYR A 115 7.65 5.03 -11.29
CA TYR A 115 7.59 3.60 -11.60
C TYR A 115 6.54 2.91 -10.74
N GLU A 116 6.12 1.74 -11.21
CA GLU A 116 5.23 0.85 -10.48
C GLU A 116 5.56 -0.62 -10.77
N TYR A 117 5.20 -1.51 -9.86
CA TYR A 117 5.21 -2.95 -10.04
C TYR A 117 4.40 -3.64 -8.95
N ASP A 118 4.03 -4.89 -9.21
CA ASP A 118 3.36 -5.74 -8.22
C ASP A 118 4.35 -6.57 -7.41
N VAL A 119 3.93 -6.97 -6.22
CA VAL A 119 4.62 -7.89 -5.32
C VAL A 119 3.63 -8.98 -4.93
N ASN A 120 3.96 -10.22 -5.25
CA ASN A 120 3.23 -11.37 -4.71
C ASN A 120 3.77 -11.66 -3.32
N ALA A 121 2.91 -11.57 -2.31
CA ALA A 121 3.27 -11.70 -0.91
C ALA A 121 2.40 -12.72 -0.17
N HIS A 122 2.96 -13.27 0.90
CA HIS A 122 2.25 -14.14 1.83
C HIS A 122 2.64 -13.82 3.28
N PHE A 123 1.64 -13.74 4.15
CA PHE A 123 1.75 -13.44 5.56
C PHE A 123 1.29 -14.63 6.39
N ALA A 124 2.08 -15.01 7.39
CA ALA A 124 1.80 -16.09 8.32
C ALA A 124 2.18 -15.68 9.75
N GLY A 125 1.18 -15.52 10.61
CA GLY A 125 1.39 -15.07 11.99
C GLY A 125 2.03 -13.68 12.08
N ARG A 126 3.29 -13.63 12.51
CA ARG A 126 4.07 -12.39 12.70
C ARG A 126 5.12 -12.16 11.60
N GLU A 127 5.13 -12.99 10.57
CA GLU A 127 6.10 -12.93 9.50
C GLU A 127 5.41 -12.87 8.14
N GLY A 128 6.13 -12.37 7.14
CA GLY A 128 5.71 -12.42 5.76
C GLY A 128 6.88 -12.34 4.80
N SER A 129 6.64 -12.78 3.58
CA SER A 129 7.59 -12.68 2.48
C SER A 129 6.88 -12.19 1.22
N GLY A 130 7.63 -11.59 0.31
CA GLY A 130 7.10 -11.19 -0.98
C GLY A 130 8.16 -11.11 -2.06
N ARG A 131 7.72 -11.19 -3.32
CA ARG A 131 8.60 -11.08 -4.48
C ARG A 131 8.00 -10.16 -5.52
N ARG A 132 8.81 -9.21 -5.98
CA ARG A 132 8.47 -8.36 -7.12
C ARG A 132 8.13 -9.19 -8.35
N VAL A 133 7.10 -8.78 -9.07
CA VAL A 133 6.67 -9.31 -10.35
C VAL A 133 7.31 -8.47 -11.47
N GLY A 134 8.05 -9.13 -12.35
CA GLY A 134 8.68 -8.50 -13.52
C GLY A 134 9.90 -7.61 -13.21
N GLY A 135 10.63 -7.24 -14.28
CA GLY A 135 11.88 -6.50 -14.17
C GLY A 135 12.97 -7.32 -13.46
N ARG A 136 13.76 -6.66 -12.61
CA ARG A 136 14.76 -7.35 -11.76
C ARG A 136 14.16 -7.80 -10.43
N ILE A 137 14.79 -8.81 -9.83
CA ILE A 137 14.38 -9.39 -8.55
C ILE A 137 14.33 -8.32 -7.46
N GLY A 138 13.24 -8.32 -6.69
CA GLY A 138 13.13 -7.62 -5.41
C GLY A 138 12.48 -8.55 -4.40
N ASN A 139 13.16 -8.82 -3.30
CA ASN A 139 12.69 -9.68 -2.22
C ASN A 139 12.25 -8.81 -1.06
N PHE A 140 11.02 -9.05 -0.59
CA PHE A 140 10.44 -8.39 0.57
C PHE A 140 10.39 -9.35 1.74
N THR A 141 10.76 -8.88 2.92
CA THR A 141 10.44 -9.53 4.20
C THR A 141 9.65 -8.59 5.07
N PHE A 142 8.73 -9.16 5.84
CA PHE A 142 7.82 -8.44 6.71
C PHE A 142 7.90 -9.06 8.11
N VAL A 143 8.10 -8.22 9.13
CA VAL A 143 8.13 -8.65 10.54
C VAL A 143 7.18 -7.79 11.34
N LYS A 144 6.19 -8.40 11.99
CA LYS A 144 5.22 -7.69 12.84
C LYS A 144 5.92 -7.24 14.12
N SER A 145 5.71 -5.99 14.51
CA SER A 145 6.22 -5.46 15.80
C SER A 145 5.39 -5.97 16.97
#